data_AF-A0AAW2IWY1-F1
#
_entry.id   AF-A0AAW2IWY1-F1
#
_cell.length_a   1.000
_cell.length_b   1.000
_cell.length_c   1.000
_cell.angle_alpha   90.00
_cell.angle_beta   90.00
_cell.angle_gamma   90.00
#
_symmetry.space_group_name_H-M   'P 1'
#
loop_
_entity.id
_entity.type
_entity.pdbx_description
1 polymer ?
#
loop_
_entity_poly.entity_id
_entity_poly.type
_entity_poly.pdbx_seq_one_letter_code
_entity_poly.pdbx_strand_id
1 'polypeptide(L)'
;MEAAKLRAAESAASCHEVSKREKMTLVKFQSWEKQKTLFQEDLAAEKRKLRHLQQKLQQAKDVQYQAEYKDDIEKLEKDISQLRLKTDSSKIAALRRGIDGSYASKVTDSRNTHALNDSAMSYFARAVASTDLKDLTGNGGVKRERECVMCLSEEMSVVFLPCAHQVVCTTCNELHEKQGMKDCPSCRSPIQRRVCVRYHS
;
A
#
# COMPACT_ATOMS: atom_id res chain seq x y z
N MET A 1 -7.38 -58.12 78.04
CA MET A 1 -7.74 -58.62 76.69
C MET A 1 -8.89 -57.82 76.08
N GLU A 2 -9.98 -57.55 76.82
CA GLU A 2 -11.15 -56.80 76.30
C GLU A 2 -10.88 -55.36 75.86
N ALA A 3 -10.08 -54.60 76.62
CA ALA A 3 -9.72 -53.22 76.24
C ALA A 3 -8.97 -53.14 74.88
N ALA A 4 -8.20 -54.17 74.52
CA ALA A 4 -7.52 -54.24 73.24
C ALA A 4 -8.50 -54.54 72.09
N LYS A 5 -9.50 -55.40 72.32
CA LYS A 5 -10.56 -55.71 71.34
C LYS A 5 -11.43 -54.48 71.04
N LEU A 6 -11.78 -53.71 72.08
CA LEU A 6 -12.55 -52.48 71.93
C LEU A 6 -11.79 -51.45 71.07
N ARG A 7 -10.51 -51.20 71.38
CA ARG A 7 -9.66 -50.28 70.59
C ARG A 7 -9.48 -50.74 69.15
N ALA A 8 -9.33 -52.04 68.91
CA ALA A 8 -9.23 -52.58 67.56
C ALA A 8 -10.53 -52.37 66.76
N ALA A 9 -11.69 -52.56 67.39
CA ALA A 9 -12.99 -52.31 66.76
C ALA A 9 -13.22 -50.82 66.45
N GLU A 10 -12.86 -49.92 67.37
CA GLU A 10 -12.92 -48.47 67.17
C GLU A 10 -11.98 -48.02 66.04
N SER A 11 -10.76 -48.55 66.01
CA SER A 11 -9.81 -48.28 64.92
C SER A 11 -10.34 -48.77 63.57
N ALA A 12 -10.91 -49.97 63.50
CA ALA A 12 -11.48 -50.51 62.28
C ALA A 12 -12.67 -49.67 61.78
N ALA A 13 -13.54 -49.22 62.68
CA ALA A 13 -14.66 -48.34 62.35
C ALA A 13 -14.19 -46.98 61.82
N SER A 14 -13.16 -46.40 62.46
CA SER A 14 -12.52 -45.14 62.01
C SER A 14 -11.90 -45.28 60.62
N CYS A 15 -11.12 -46.34 60.38
CA CYS A 15 -10.54 -46.62 59.07
C CYS A 15 -11.61 -46.79 57.98
N HIS A 16 -12.71 -47.47 58.30
CA HIS A 16 -13.82 -47.65 57.37
C HIS A 16 -14.51 -46.32 57.02
N GLU A 17 -14.69 -45.42 57.99
CA GLU A 17 -15.27 -44.09 57.77
C GLU A 17 -14.34 -43.19 56.93
N VAL A 18 -13.03 -43.23 57.17
CA VAL A 18 -12.04 -42.53 56.31
C VAL A 18 -12.09 -43.07 54.88
N SER A 19 -12.12 -44.39 54.71
CA SER A 19 -12.22 -45.04 53.39
C SER A 19 -13.50 -44.62 52.64
N LYS A 20 -14.63 -44.47 53.32
CA LYS A 20 -15.87 -43.96 52.73
C LYS A 20 -15.74 -42.52 52.25
N ARG A 21 -15.14 -41.64 53.07
CA ARG A 21 -14.92 -40.23 52.71
C ARG A 21 -13.98 -40.11 51.53
N GLU A 22 -12.89 -40.87 51.52
CA GLU A 22 -11.93 -40.93 50.42
C GLU A 22 -12.61 -41.35 49.10
N LYS A 23 -13.42 -42.41 49.13
CA LYS A 23 -14.20 -42.85 47.96
C LYS A 23 -15.17 -41.78 47.48
N MET A 24 -15.87 -41.10 48.40
CA MET A 24 -16.77 -40.00 48.03
C MET A 24 -16.02 -38.84 47.37
N THR A 25 -14.85 -38.46 47.90
CA THR A 25 -14.03 -37.40 47.31
C THR A 25 -13.45 -37.80 45.95
N LEU A 26 -13.05 -39.07 45.79
CA LEU A 26 -12.53 -39.58 44.53
C LEU A 26 -13.59 -39.53 43.43
N VAL A 27 -14.82 -39.97 43.72
CA VAL A 27 -15.93 -39.91 42.75
C VAL A 27 -16.26 -38.46 42.36
N LYS A 28 -16.23 -37.52 43.32
CA LYS A 28 -16.43 -36.09 43.03
C LYS A 28 -15.32 -35.54 42.12
N PHE A 29 -14.07 -35.88 42.40
CA PHE A 29 -12.93 -35.48 41.58
C PHE A 29 -13.05 -36.02 40.15
N GLN A 30 -13.38 -37.31 39.98
CA GLN A 30 -13.62 -37.90 38.66
C GLN A 30 -14.76 -37.21 37.90
N SER A 31 -15.83 -36.79 38.59
CA SER A 31 -16.92 -36.02 37.99
C SER A 31 -16.44 -34.67 37.46
N TRP A 32 -15.65 -33.95 38.27
CA TRP A 32 -15.07 -32.67 37.87
C TRP A 32 -14.07 -32.80 36.71
N GLU A 33 -13.29 -33.89 36.66
CA GLU A 33 -12.40 -34.15 35.53
C GLU A 33 -13.20 -34.34 34.23
N LYS A 34 -14.28 -35.12 34.25
CA LYS A 34 -15.17 -35.28 33.09
C LYS A 34 -15.81 -33.95 32.67
N GLN A 35 -16.24 -33.14 33.64
CA GLN A 35 -16.82 -31.84 33.33
C GLN A 35 -15.77 -30.88 32.74
N LYS A 36 -14.54 -30.92 33.25
CA LYS A 36 -13.41 -30.17 32.72
C LYS A 36 -13.09 -30.55 31.27
N THR A 37 -13.09 -31.85 30.93
CA THR A 37 -12.85 -32.28 29.54
C THR A 37 -13.95 -31.82 28.61
N LEU A 38 -15.23 -31.92 29.02
CA LEU A 38 -16.36 -31.42 28.23
C LEU A 38 -16.22 -29.91 27.93
N PHE A 39 -15.93 -29.09 28.95
CA PHE A 39 -15.73 -27.66 28.72
C PHE A 39 -14.51 -27.35 27.84
N GLN A 40 -13.45 -28.16 27.91
CA GLN A 40 -12.30 -28.00 27.03
C GLN A 40 -12.63 -28.33 25.57
N GLU A 41 -13.44 -29.36 25.33
CA GLU A 41 -13.93 -29.74 24.00
C GLU A 41 -14.83 -28.66 23.41
N ASP A 42 -15.78 -28.13 24.19
CA ASP A 42 -16.66 -27.04 23.79
C ASP A 42 -15.85 -25.78 23.44
N LEU A 43 -14.89 -25.41 24.28
CA LEU A 43 -13.99 -24.28 24.01
C LEU A 43 -13.20 -24.50 22.71
N ALA A 44 -12.73 -25.72 22.45
CA ALA A 44 -12.03 -26.05 21.21
C ALA A 44 -12.98 -26.01 19.99
N ALA A 45 -14.23 -26.41 20.15
CA ALA A 45 -15.26 -26.31 19.11
C ALA A 45 -15.59 -24.84 18.79
N GLU A 46 -15.80 -24.00 19.80
CA GLU A 46 -16.06 -22.57 19.61
C GLU A 46 -14.86 -21.84 19.00
N LYS A 47 -13.63 -22.16 19.44
CA LYS A 47 -12.41 -21.64 18.79
C LYS A 47 -12.32 -22.03 17.32
N ARG A 48 -12.74 -23.24 16.94
CA ARG A 48 -12.80 -23.66 15.53
C ARG A 48 -13.85 -22.86 14.75
N LYS A 49 -15.05 -22.66 15.32
CA LYS A 49 -16.12 -21.85 14.70
C LYS A 49 -15.67 -20.41 14.49
N LEU A 50 -15.00 -19.81 15.48
CA LEU A 50 -14.47 -18.45 15.36
C LEU A 50 -13.48 -18.31 14.21
N ARG A 51 -12.51 -19.23 14.09
CA ARG A 51 -11.54 -19.22 12.98
C ARG A 51 -12.24 -19.36 11.63
N HIS A 52 -13.24 -20.23 11.53
CA HIS A 52 -14.02 -20.41 10.31
C HIS A 52 -14.79 -19.16 9.90
N LEU A 53 -15.45 -18.51 10.86
CA LEU A 53 -16.17 -17.26 10.60
C LEU A 53 -15.23 -16.11 10.23
N GLN A 54 -14.07 -16.02 10.88
CA GLN A 54 -13.04 -15.06 10.51
C GLN A 54 -12.53 -15.27 9.08
N GLN A 55 -12.28 -16.52 8.68
CA GLN A 55 -11.88 -16.85 7.31
C GLN A 55 -12.97 -16.47 6.30
N LYS A 56 -14.24 -16.80 6.56
CA LYS A 56 -15.36 -16.42 5.70
C LYS A 56 -15.51 -14.91 5.57
N LEU A 57 -15.37 -14.19 6.67
CA LEU A 57 -15.42 -12.73 6.67
C LEU A 57 -14.29 -12.13 5.82
N GLN A 58 -13.08 -12.68 5.94
CA GLN A 58 -11.95 -12.22 5.13
C GLN A 58 -12.19 -12.48 3.64
N GLN A 59 -12.62 -13.69 3.28
CA GLN A 59 -12.96 -14.03 1.90
C GLN A 59 -14.06 -13.13 1.32
N ALA A 60 -15.11 -12.85 2.10
CA ALA A 60 -16.18 -11.96 1.66
C ALA A 60 -15.68 -10.53 1.42
N LYS A 61 -14.78 -10.03 2.28
CA LYS A 61 -14.14 -8.72 2.10
C LYS A 61 -13.26 -8.68 0.87
N ASP A 62 -12.47 -9.72 0.63
CA ASP A 62 -11.57 -9.79 -0.53
C ASP A 62 -12.38 -9.80 -1.83
N VAL A 63 -13.48 -10.56 -1.88
CA VAL A 63 -14.40 -10.59 -3.03
C VAL A 63 -15.09 -9.25 -3.23
N GLN A 64 -15.54 -8.60 -2.14
CA GLN A 64 -16.16 -7.27 -2.22
C GLN A 64 -15.18 -6.24 -2.78
N TYR A 65 -13.96 -6.19 -2.24
CA TYR A 65 -12.91 -5.30 -2.70
C TYR A 65 -12.63 -5.54 -4.18
N GLN A 66 -12.45 -6.81 -4.59
CA GLN A 66 -12.21 -7.16 -6.00
C GLN A 66 -13.35 -6.70 -6.94
N ALA A 67 -14.61 -6.81 -6.51
CA ALA A 67 -15.75 -6.35 -7.28
C ALA A 67 -15.74 -4.82 -7.43
N GLU A 68 -15.47 -4.08 -6.35
CA GLU A 68 -15.37 -2.62 -6.36
C GLU A 68 -14.26 -2.14 -7.32
N TYR A 69 -13.06 -2.73 -7.28
CA TYR A 69 -12.00 -2.38 -8.25
C TYR A 69 -12.38 -2.67 -9.69
N LYS A 70 -13.07 -3.78 -9.94
CA LYS A 70 -13.47 -4.15 -11.29
C LYS A 70 -14.45 -3.12 -11.86
N ASP A 71 -15.44 -2.71 -11.06
CA ASP A 71 -16.43 -1.72 -11.45
C ASP A 71 -15.80 -0.34 -11.68
N ASP A 72 -14.84 0.06 -10.82
CA ASP A 72 -14.09 1.30 -10.98
C ASP A 72 -13.22 1.31 -12.25
N ILE A 73 -12.55 0.19 -12.54
CA ILE A 73 -11.76 0.04 -13.78
C ILE A 73 -12.67 0.17 -14.99
N GLU A 74 -13.80 -0.55 -15.03
CA GLU A 74 -14.74 -0.49 -16.17
C GLU A 74 -15.28 0.93 -16.39
N LYS A 75 -15.59 1.65 -15.30
CA LYS A 75 -16.03 3.03 -15.37
C LYS A 75 -14.94 3.95 -15.94
N LEU A 76 -13.70 3.82 -15.46
CA LEU A 76 -12.57 4.61 -15.96
C LEU A 76 -12.28 4.32 -17.43
N GLU A 77 -12.35 3.07 -17.86
CA GLU A 77 -12.18 2.68 -19.27
C GLU A 77 -13.26 3.30 -20.17
N LYS A 78 -14.50 3.35 -19.69
CA LYS A 78 -15.61 4.02 -20.39
C LYS A 78 -15.38 5.53 -20.51
N ASP A 79 -14.95 6.17 -19.42
CA ASP A 79 -14.66 7.61 -19.41
C ASP A 79 -13.49 7.95 -20.35
N ILE A 80 -12.42 7.15 -20.34
CA ILE A 80 -11.28 7.28 -21.28
C ILE A 80 -11.77 7.16 -22.72
N SER A 81 -12.61 6.17 -23.02
CA SER A 81 -13.15 5.96 -24.37
C SER A 81 -14.02 7.14 -24.81
N GLN A 82 -14.85 7.67 -23.91
CA GLN A 82 -15.69 8.84 -24.20
C GLN A 82 -14.85 10.10 -24.44
N LEU A 83 -13.79 10.32 -23.65
CA LEU A 83 -12.88 11.46 -23.81
C LEU A 83 -12.11 11.38 -25.13
N ARG A 84 -11.66 10.18 -25.55
CA ARG A 84 -11.03 9.96 -26.85
C ARG A 84 -11.98 10.32 -27.99
N LEU A 85 -13.22 9.84 -27.97
CA LEU A 85 -14.23 10.15 -28.99
C LEU A 85 -14.53 11.66 -29.07
N LYS A 86 -14.69 12.35 -27.92
CA LYS A 86 -14.90 13.81 -27.86
C LYS A 86 -13.70 14.57 -28.44
N THR A 87 -12.49 14.13 -28.11
CA THR A 87 -11.25 14.73 -28.59
C THR A 87 -11.12 14.55 -30.11
N ASP A 88 -11.38 13.35 -30.63
CA ASP A 88 -11.28 13.07 -32.07
C ASP A 88 -12.37 13.79 -32.88
N SER A 89 -13.59 13.89 -32.35
CA SER A 89 -14.64 14.75 -32.93
C SER A 89 -14.21 16.22 -33.02
N SER A 90 -13.59 16.74 -31.95
CA SER A 90 -13.08 18.12 -31.90
C SER A 90 -11.92 18.34 -32.88
N LYS A 91 -11.00 17.37 -33.00
CA LYS A 91 -9.92 17.39 -34.01
C LYS A 91 -10.47 17.41 -35.44
N ILE A 92 -11.46 16.55 -35.73
CA ILE A 92 -12.10 16.48 -37.06
C ILE A 92 -12.79 17.82 -37.39
N ALA A 93 -13.49 18.43 -36.43
CA ALA A 93 -14.14 19.72 -36.62
C ALA A 93 -13.14 20.86 -36.88
N ALA A 94 -11.97 20.83 -36.20
CA ALA A 94 -10.89 21.78 -36.44
C ALA A 94 -10.29 21.63 -37.85
N LEU A 95 -10.02 20.39 -38.28
CA LEU A 95 -9.52 20.10 -39.63
C LEU A 95 -10.53 20.54 -40.72
N ARG A 96 -11.83 20.28 -40.54
CA ARG A 96 -12.87 20.67 -41.51
C ARG A 96 -12.99 22.17 -41.72
N ARG A 97 -12.87 22.99 -40.65
CA ARG A 97 -12.89 24.47 -40.76
C ARG A 97 -11.70 25.05 -41.54
N GLY A 98 -10.60 24.30 -41.68
CA GLY A 98 -9.45 24.71 -42.49
C GLY A 98 -9.58 24.36 -43.98
N ILE A 99 -10.61 23.61 -44.38
CA ILE A 99 -10.78 23.08 -45.74
C ILE A 99 -11.78 23.90 -46.57
N ASP A 100 -12.41 24.93 -45.98
CA ASP A 100 -13.30 25.87 -46.68
C ASP A 100 -12.50 26.82 -47.61
N GLY A 101 -11.88 26.22 -48.64
CA GLY A 101 -11.79 26.64 -50.04
C GLY A 101 -11.69 28.12 -50.44
N SER A 102 -11.19 29.03 -49.59
CA SER A 102 -11.27 30.48 -49.84
C SER A 102 -9.97 31.27 -49.61
N TYR A 103 -8.82 30.61 -49.38
CA TYR A 103 -7.53 31.32 -49.20
C TYR A 103 -6.35 30.74 -50.00
N ALA A 104 -6.61 29.95 -51.03
CA ALA A 104 -5.56 29.48 -51.96
C ALA A 104 -5.64 30.16 -53.34
N SER A 105 -6.08 31.42 -53.38
CA SER A 105 -5.98 32.27 -54.57
C SER A 105 -5.25 33.55 -54.20
N LYS A 106 -3.90 33.48 -54.26
CA LYS A 106 -2.92 34.57 -54.48
C LYS A 106 -1.54 34.11 -54.01
N VAL A 107 -0.93 33.21 -54.76
CA VAL A 107 0.53 33.12 -54.85
C VAL A 107 0.89 33.27 -56.33
N THR A 108 0.70 34.49 -56.82
CA THR A 108 1.51 35.02 -57.92
C THR A 108 2.40 36.10 -57.33
N ASP A 109 3.70 35.81 -57.42
CA ASP A 109 4.84 36.72 -57.46
C ASP A 109 5.31 37.50 -56.23
N SER A 110 6.57 37.16 -55.91
CA SER A 110 7.69 38.06 -55.60
C SER A 110 7.93 38.55 -54.15
N ARG A 111 9.13 38.17 -53.68
CA ARG A 111 10.08 38.82 -52.75
C ARG A 111 10.01 38.47 -51.24
N ASN A 112 10.90 37.54 -50.89
CA ASN A 112 11.94 37.64 -49.86
C ASN A 112 11.74 38.65 -48.70
N THR A 113 11.40 38.15 -47.51
CA THR A 113 11.82 38.76 -46.23
C THR A 113 11.99 37.69 -45.16
N HIS A 114 13.13 37.78 -44.48
CA HIS A 114 13.67 36.89 -43.47
C HIS A 114 12.87 36.92 -42.15
N ALA A 115 12.69 35.72 -41.57
CA ALA A 115 12.73 35.35 -40.15
C ALA A 115 12.27 36.35 -39.07
N LEU A 116 11.15 36.05 -38.40
CA LEU A 116 10.83 36.16 -36.95
C LEU A 116 9.51 35.36 -36.77
N ASN A 117 9.25 34.40 -35.88
CA ASN A 117 9.69 34.14 -34.51
C ASN A 117 9.26 32.70 -34.16
N ASP A 118 10.22 31.79 -34.04
CA ASP A 118 10.05 30.33 -33.90
C ASP A 118 10.23 29.88 -32.43
N SER A 119 9.63 30.62 -31.49
CA SER A 119 9.92 30.47 -30.05
C SER A 119 8.84 29.73 -29.26
N ALA A 120 7.79 29.19 -29.89
CA ALA A 120 6.69 28.49 -29.18
C ALA A 120 6.47 27.02 -29.62
N MET A 121 7.08 26.57 -30.71
CA MET A 121 6.86 25.24 -31.31
C MET A 121 7.96 24.22 -31.00
N SER A 122 8.85 24.49 -30.04
CA SER A 122 9.98 23.62 -29.70
C SER A 122 9.72 22.68 -28.51
N TYR A 123 8.75 22.98 -27.65
CA TYR A 123 8.67 22.32 -26.33
C TYR A 123 7.66 21.17 -26.22
N PHE A 124 6.79 20.95 -27.21
CA PHE A 124 5.75 19.93 -27.14
C PHE A 124 5.88 18.79 -28.17
N ALA A 125 6.81 18.88 -29.12
CA ALA A 125 7.06 17.81 -30.10
C ALA A 125 7.97 16.68 -29.56
N ARG A 126 8.49 16.79 -28.33
CA ARG A 126 9.41 15.79 -27.74
C ARG A 126 8.74 14.75 -26.83
N ALA A 127 7.43 14.88 -26.57
CA ALA A 127 6.72 14.04 -25.60
C ALA A 127 5.91 12.87 -26.23
N VAL A 128 5.97 12.67 -27.55
CA VAL A 128 5.16 11.65 -28.24
C VAL A 128 5.96 10.67 -29.12
N ALA A 129 7.27 10.56 -28.90
CA ALA A 129 8.14 9.63 -29.62
C ALA A 129 8.96 8.72 -28.68
N SER A 130 8.32 8.16 -27.65
CA SER A 130 8.97 7.16 -26.77
C SER A 130 8.01 6.12 -26.20
N THR A 131 6.97 5.75 -26.94
CA THR A 131 6.37 4.41 -26.78
C THR A 131 7.02 3.48 -27.79
N ASP A 132 8.25 3.06 -27.49
CA ASP A 132 8.79 1.82 -28.04
C ASP A 132 8.98 0.85 -26.89
N LEU A 133 8.11 -0.16 -26.92
CA LEU A 133 8.19 -1.37 -26.12
C LEU A 133 9.42 -2.16 -26.57
N LYS A 134 10.52 -2.03 -25.83
CA LYS A 134 11.62 -3.01 -25.76
C LYS A 134 12.55 -2.62 -24.60
N ASP A 135 12.58 -3.46 -23.58
CA ASP A 135 13.81 -3.97 -22.93
C ASP A 135 13.48 -4.58 -21.55
N LEU A 136 12.92 -5.79 -21.61
CA LEU A 136 13.00 -6.79 -20.56
C LEU A 136 14.37 -7.48 -20.64
N THR A 137 15.46 -6.76 -20.36
CA THR A 137 16.76 -7.37 -20.05
C THR A 137 17.60 -6.35 -19.30
N GLY A 138 17.98 -6.68 -18.07
CA GLY A 138 18.51 -5.71 -17.11
C GLY A 138 19.81 -5.04 -17.53
N ASN A 139 19.90 -3.73 -17.29
CA ASN A 139 21.02 -3.07 -16.61
C ASN A 139 20.70 -1.56 -16.42
N GLY A 140 20.67 -1.10 -15.16
CA GLY A 140 20.85 0.29 -14.71
C GLY A 140 20.37 1.48 -15.58
N GLY A 141 19.08 1.82 -15.49
CA GLY A 141 18.56 3.11 -15.96
C GLY A 141 17.49 3.63 -15.02
N VAL A 142 17.87 4.31 -13.95
CA VAL A 142 16.93 4.94 -13.02
C VAL A 142 16.10 5.95 -13.82
N LYS A 143 14.78 5.90 -13.63
CA LYS A 143 13.88 6.95 -14.12
C LYS A 143 14.34 8.26 -13.47
N ARG A 144 14.90 9.18 -14.26
CA ARG A 144 15.47 10.49 -13.84
C ARG A 144 14.63 11.28 -12.83
N GLU A 145 13.34 10.96 -12.74
CA GLU A 145 12.38 11.51 -11.79
C GLU A 145 12.68 11.19 -10.31
N ARG A 146 13.58 10.24 -9.99
CA ARG A 146 13.93 9.87 -8.61
C ARG A 146 15.36 10.24 -8.18
N GLU A 147 16.12 10.92 -9.04
CA GLU A 147 17.53 11.24 -8.76
C GLU A 147 17.68 12.55 -7.98
N CYS A 148 18.66 12.59 -7.07
CA CYS A 148 19.04 13.77 -6.30
C CYS A 148 19.40 14.94 -7.23
N VAL A 149 18.78 16.10 -7.02
CA VAL A 149 19.02 17.29 -7.87
C VAL A 149 20.43 17.87 -7.75
N MET A 150 21.18 17.47 -6.73
CA MET A 150 22.55 17.94 -6.51
C MET A 150 23.61 17.05 -7.17
N CYS A 151 23.47 15.72 -7.11
CA CYS A 151 24.48 14.79 -7.65
C CYS A 151 24.03 14.01 -8.88
N LEU A 152 22.72 13.99 -9.19
CA LEU A 152 22.13 13.23 -10.30
C LEU A 152 22.56 11.75 -10.33
N SER A 153 22.88 11.19 -9.17
CA SER A 153 23.49 9.85 -9.04
C SER A 153 22.76 8.97 -8.03
N GLU A 154 22.47 9.51 -6.85
CA GLU A 154 21.76 8.81 -5.78
C GLU A 154 20.27 9.13 -5.79
N GLU A 155 19.45 8.22 -5.26
CA GLU A 155 18.00 8.44 -5.11
C GLU A 155 17.70 9.51 -4.06
N MET A 156 16.65 10.31 -4.31
CA MET A 156 16.15 11.30 -3.37
C MET A 156 15.61 10.62 -2.10
N SER A 157 16.14 10.98 -0.93
CA SER A 157 15.81 10.33 0.34
C SER A 157 15.55 11.32 1.48
N VAL A 158 15.62 12.64 1.24
CA VAL A 158 15.46 13.65 2.30
C VAL A 158 14.36 14.64 1.97
N VAL A 159 13.42 14.79 2.92
CA VAL A 159 12.30 15.73 2.87
C VAL A 159 12.63 16.97 3.70
N PHE A 160 12.38 18.17 3.14
CA PHE A 160 12.57 19.45 3.83
C PHE A 160 11.26 20.05 4.33
N LEU A 161 11.15 20.30 5.63
CA LEU A 161 9.98 20.94 6.23
C LEU A 161 10.20 22.45 6.45
N PRO A 162 9.17 23.30 6.21
CA PRO A 162 7.76 22.95 5.97
C PRO A 162 7.39 22.70 4.50
N CYS A 163 8.28 22.94 3.53
CA CYS A 163 7.93 22.91 2.10
C CYS A 163 7.63 21.52 1.52
N ALA A 164 7.91 20.45 2.27
CA ALA A 164 7.70 19.04 1.91
C ALA A 164 8.42 18.55 0.64
N HIS A 165 9.34 19.33 0.07
CA HIS A 165 10.12 18.89 -1.09
C HIS A 165 11.11 17.78 -0.71
N GLN A 166 11.06 16.66 -1.45
CA GLN A 166 12.02 15.57 -1.43
C GLN A 166 12.91 15.68 -2.66
N VAL A 167 14.09 16.28 -2.52
CA VAL A 167 14.90 16.74 -3.67
C VAL A 167 16.35 16.29 -3.64
N VAL A 168 16.85 15.83 -2.49
CA VAL A 168 18.25 15.41 -2.35
C VAL A 168 18.38 14.04 -1.72
N CYS A 169 19.50 13.38 -1.99
CA CYS A 169 19.93 12.18 -1.29
C CYS A 169 20.53 12.53 0.09
N THR A 170 20.81 11.49 0.89
CA THR A 170 21.38 11.63 2.24
C THR A 170 22.75 12.30 2.21
N THR A 171 23.63 11.90 1.30
CA THR A 171 25.00 12.42 1.18
C THR A 171 25.00 13.91 0.86
N CYS A 172 24.20 14.32 -0.12
CA CYS A 172 24.06 15.73 -0.50
C CYS A 172 23.36 16.56 0.59
N ASN A 173 22.43 15.97 1.34
CA ASN A 173 21.83 16.65 2.49
C ASN A 173 22.86 16.99 3.57
N GLU A 174 23.77 16.07 3.92
CA GLU A 174 24.82 16.33 4.90
C GLU A 174 25.77 17.44 4.44
N LEU A 175 26.15 17.44 3.16
CA LEU A 175 26.98 18.50 2.57
C LEU A 175 26.26 19.85 2.62
N HIS A 176 24.99 19.87 2.24
CA HIS A 176 24.15 21.06 2.27
C HIS A 176 24.01 21.63 3.68
N GLU A 177 23.86 20.77 4.70
CA GLU A 177 23.79 21.19 6.10
C GLU A 177 25.14 21.69 6.63
N LYS A 178 26.25 21.00 6.33
CA LYS A 178 27.61 21.41 6.72
C LYS A 178 28.03 22.75 6.11
N GLN A 179 27.55 23.06 4.92
CA GLN A 179 27.76 24.35 4.26
C GLN A 179 26.92 25.48 4.85
N GLY A 180 26.11 25.21 5.89
CA GLY A 180 25.27 26.20 6.54
C GLY A 180 24.05 26.62 5.71
N MET A 181 23.73 25.88 4.65
CA MET A 181 22.63 26.20 3.75
C MET A 181 21.31 25.84 4.42
N LYS A 182 20.51 26.87 4.74
CA LYS A 182 19.23 26.74 5.45
C LYS A 182 18.02 26.75 4.53
N ASP A 183 18.18 26.86 3.22
CA ASP A 183 17.05 26.96 2.28
C ASP A 183 16.90 25.70 1.43
N CYS A 184 15.67 25.36 1.05
CA CYS A 184 15.38 24.25 0.15
C CYS A 184 15.99 24.51 -1.25
N PRO A 185 16.77 23.58 -1.84
CA PRO A 185 17.35 23.73 -3.18
C PRO A 185 16.32 23.94 -4.31
N SER A 186 15.09 23.48 -4.12
CA SER A 186 14.02 23.59 -5.12
C SER A 186 13.22 24.88 -5.00
N CYS A 187 12.71 25.19 -3.79
CA CYS A 187 11.76 26.29 -3.60
C CYS A 187 12.29 27.44 -2.73
N ARG A 188 13.53 27.35 -2.25
CA ARG A 188 14.18 28.35 -1.38
C ARG A 188 13.47 28.65 -0.05
N SER A 189 12.47 27.85 0.32
CA SER A 189 11.83 27.96 1.64
C SER A 189 12.82 27.58 2.76
N PRO A 190 12.80 28.28 3.91
CA PRO A 190 13.69 27.98 5.03
C PRO A 190 13.40 26.59 5.60
N ILE A 191 14.45 25.79 5.72
CA ILE A 191 14.47 24.43 6.25
C ILE A 191 14.51 24.52 7.76
N GLN A 192 13.43 24.07 8.39
CA GLN A 192 13.35 23.94 9.85
C GLN A 192 13.74 22.53 10.31
N ARG A 193 13.39 21.52 9.51
CA ARG A 193 13.67 20.11 9.78
C ARG A 193 13.98 19.36 8.49
N ARG A 194 14.91 18.39 8.60
CA ARG A 194 15.33 17.46 7.54
C ARG A 194 14.91 16.06 7.96
N VAL A 195 14.17 15.35 7.11
CA VAL A 195 13.67 14.00 7.43
C VAL A 195 14.20 13.02 6.40
N CYS A 196 15.00 12.04 6.83
CA CYS A 196 15.49 10.96 5.98
C CYS A 196 14.43 9.85 5.87
N VAL A 197 14.02 9.54 4.64
CA VAL A 197 13.06 8.49 4.32
C VAL A 197 13.83 7.22 3.92
N ARG A 198 13.45 6.08 4.49
CA ARG A 198 13.89 4.76 4.04
C ARG A 198 12.70 4.02 3.46
N TYR A 199 12.75 3.71 2.18
CA TYR A 199 11.80 2.81 1.56
C TYR A 199 12.21 1.39 1.90
N HIS A 200 11.33 0.64 2.58
CA HIS A 200 11.49 -0.80 2.71
C HIS A 200 10.97 -1.40 1.40
N SER A 201 11.86 -2.01 0.64
CA SER A 201 11.53 -2.83 -0.55
C SER A 201 10.97 -4.17 -0.13
#